data_AF-A0A924BSP9-F1
#
_entry.id   AF-A0A924BSP9-F1
#
_cell.length_a   1.000
_cell.length_b   1.000
_cell.length_c   1.000
_cell.angle_alpha   90.00
_cell.angle_beta   90.00
_cell.angle_gamma   90.00
#
_symmetry.space_group_name_H-M   'P 1'
#
loop_
_entity.id
_entity.type
_entity.pdbx_description
1 polymer ?
#
loop_
_entity_poly.entity_id
_entity_poly.type
_entity_poly.pdbx_seq_one_letter_code
_entity_poly.pdbx_strand_id
1 'polypeptide(L)'
;MNQQALEDLKEIRSIMDRSTRFISLSGISGVIAGVAALAGAAAAYWYFQAVIFNYDSVDYWNQEAQYRFFLLDALAVLIVALSGGIFFTVRKAKSQGQKIWDSTSRRLLINLSIPLAVGGYFCAVLLYMGFIGFIA
;
A
#
# COMPACT_ATOMS: atom_id res chain seq x y z
N MET A 1 28.91 44.13 7.65
CA MET A 1 28.95 43.00 8.61
C MET A 1 27.56 42.45 8.93
N ASN A 2 26.52 43.28 9.19
CA ASN A 2 25.16 42.77 9.47
C ASN A 2 24.40 42.16 8.27
N GLN A 3 24.69 42.55 7.03
CA GLN A 3 24.00 41.99 5.85
C GLN A 3 24.35 40.52 5.58
N GLN A 4 25.62 40.13 5.73
CA GLN A 4 26.07 38.75 5.56
C GLN A 4 25.40 37.81 6.56
N ALA A 5 25.32 38.23 7.84
CA ALA A 5 24.62 37.44 8.86
C ALA A 5 23.11 37.26 8.56
N LEU A 6 22.45 38.26 7.96
CA LEU A 6 21.05 38.16 7.56
C LEU A 6 20.84 37.29 6.31
N GLU A 7 21.79 37.31 5.37
CA GLU A 7 21.81 36.43 4.20
C GLU A 7 22.04 34.98 4.61
N ASP A 8 23.00 34.71 5.49
CA ASP A 8 23.28 33.38 6.04
C ASP A 8 22.06 32.81 6.78
N LEU A 9 21.36 33.63 7.58
CA LEU A 9 20.12 33.21 8.25
C LEU A 9 19.00 32.89 7.26
N LYS A 10 18.89 33.64 6.16
CA LYS A 10 17.94 33.35 5.07
C LYS A 10 18.29 32.04 4.37
N GLU A 11 19.58 31.80 4.14
CA GLU A 11 20.08 30.59 3.51
C GLU A 11 19.83 29.37 4.40
N ILE A 12 20.18 29.44 5.69
CA ILE A 12 19.87 28.41 6.70
C ILE A 12 18.37 28.11 6.73
N ARG A 13 17.51 29.13 6.72
CA ARG A 13 16.06 28.95 6.70
C ARG A 13 15.58 28.28 5.42
N SER A 14 16.17 28.61 4.28
CA SER A 14 15.85 27.98 3.00
C SER A 14 16.31 26.50 2.94
N ILE A 15 17.45 26.18 3.54
CA ILE A 15 17.95 24.81 3.71
C ILE A 15 17.00 24.04 4.63
N MET A 16 16.59 24.63 5.75
CA MET A 16 15.65 24.04 6.71
C MET A 16 14.28 23.78 6.09
N ASP A 17 13.72 24.73 5.32
CA ASP A 17 12.45 24.55 4.59
C ASP A 17 12.54 23.47 3.50
N ARG A 18 13.72 23.26 2.89
CA ARG A 18 13.96 22.16 1.94
C ARG A 18 14.23 20.82 2.61
N SER A 19 14.91 20.79 3.76
CA SER A 19 15.28 19.56 4.48
C SER A 19 14.16 18.99 5.34
N THR A 20 13.17 19.81 5.72
CA THR A 20 11.93 19.36 6.41
C THR A 20 10.83 18.89 5.46
N ARG A 21 11.07 18.83 4.14
CA ARG A 21 10.18 18.07 3.25
C ARG A 21 10.36 16.57 3.50
N PHE A 22 9.75 16.10 4.59
CA PHE A 22 9.02 14.85 4.54
C PHE A 22 8.29 14.82 3.21
N ILE A 23 8.65 13.86 2.36
CA ILE A 23 8.01 13.60 1.08
C ILE A 23 6.50 13.82 1.27
N SER A 24 5.89 14.62 0.39
CA SER A 24 4.49 15.05 0.50
C SER A 24 3.48 13.91 0.29
N LEU A 25 3.82 12.67 0.67
CA LEU A 25 2.88 11.58 0.73
C LEU A 25 1.76 11.97 1.71
N SER A 26 0.53 11.79 1.28
CA SER A 26 -0.63 12.06 2.12
C SER A 26 -0.68 10.99 3.20
N GLY A 27 -0.52 11.31 4.49
CA GLY A 27 -0.62 10.29 5.55
C GLY A 27 -1.94 9.49 5.50
N ILE A 28 -2.99 10.09 4.92
CA ILE A 28 -4.29 9.47 4.65
C ILE A 28 -4.19 8.27 3.68
N SER A 29 -3.19 8.22 2.79
CA SER A 29 -2.97 7.05 1.91
C SER A 29 -2.71 5.78 2.71
N GLY A 30 -1.95 5.87 3.80
CA GLY A 30 -1.65 4.73 4.66
C GLY A 30 -2.89 4.25 5.41
N VAL A 31 -3.72 5.18 5.90
CA VAL A 31 -4.98 4.85 6.59
C VAL A 31 -5.92 4.08 5.65
N ILE A 32 -6.06 4.51 4.40
CA ILE A 32 -6.93 3.84 3.42
C ILE A 32 -6.41 2.46 3.07
N ALA A 33 -5.09 2.32 2.87
CA ALA A 33 -4.48 1.02 2.64
C ALA A 33 -4.73 0.06 3.83
N GLY A 34 -4.61 0.57 5.06
CA GLY A 34 -4.90 -0.20 6.27
C GLY A 34 -6.37 -0.61 6.40
N VAL A 35 -7.31 0.30 6.14
CA VAL A 35 -8.75 -0.01 6.17
C VAL A 35 -9.11 -1.03 5.09
N ALA A 36 -8.55 -0.91 3.89
CA ALA A 36 -8.75 -1.88 2.81
C ALA A 36 -8.20 -3.27 3.20
N ALA A 37 -7.02 -3.32 3.82
CA ALA A 37 -6.43 -4.57 4.29
C ALA A 37 -7.26 -5.23 5.40
N LEU A 38 -7.77 -4.45 6.36
CA LEU A 38 -8.65 -4.96 7.42
C LEU A 38 -9.98 -5.48 6.85
N ALA A 39 -10.52 -4.83 5.82
CA ALA A 39 -11.72 -5.30 5.14
C ALA A 39 -11.49 -6.63 4.42
N GLY A 40 -10.37 -6.78 3.70
CA GLY A 40 -10.00 -8.06 3.07
C GLY A 40 -9.79 -9.17 4.10
N ALA A 41 -9.08 -8.88 5.20
CA ALA A 41 -8.89 -9.83 6.30
C ALA A 41 -10.24 -10.27 6.93
N ALA A 42 -11.18 -9.34 7.13
CA ALA A 42 -12.52 -9.66 7.61
C ALA A 42 -13.31 -10.52 6.61
N ALA A 43 -13.21 -10.21 5.31
CA ALA A 43 -13.85 -11.01 4.25
C ALA A 43 -13.28 -12.44 4.20
N ALA A 44 -11.96 -12.59 4.29
CA ALA A 44 -11.28 -13.88 4.38
C ALA A 44 -11.71 -14.67 5.62
N TYR A 45 -11.79 -14.02 6.78
CA TYR A 45 -12.25 -14.65 8.02
C TYR A 45 -13.69 -15.15 7.89
N TRP A 46 -14.61 -14.33 7.37
CA TRP A 46 -16.00 -14.75 7.15
C TRP A 46 -16.13 -15.87 6.12
N TYR A 47 -15.33 -15.84 5.05
CA TYR A 47 -15.30 -16.93 4.08
C TYR A 47 -14.86 -18.24 4.74
N PHE A 48 -13.78 -18.21 5.52
CA PHE A 48 -13.30 -19.38 6.26
C PHE A 48 -14.34 -19.89 7.26
N GLN A 49 -15.02 -18.98 7.94
CA GLN A 49 -16.05 -19.31 8.92
C GLN A 49 -17.32 -19.89 8.26
N ALA A 50 -17.74 -19.35 7.12
CA ALA A 50 -18.84 -19.88 6.32
C ALA A 50 -18.52 -21.28 5.78
N VAL A 51 -17.30 -21.50 5.31
CA VAL A 51 -16.81 -22.83 4.95
C VAL A 51 -16.84 -23.76 6.17
N ILE A 52 -16.43 -23.27 7.36
CA ILE A 52 -16.41 -24.10 8.56
C ILE A 52 -17.79 -24.56 9.05
N PHE A 53 -18.75 -23.65 9.07
CA PHE A 53 -20.07 -23.90 9.65
C PHE A 53 -21.10 -24.49 8.67
N ASN A 54 -20.89 -24.40 7.35
CA ASN A 54 -21.75 -25.07 6.37
C ASN A 54 -21.29 -26.51 6.14
N TYR A 55 -21.88 -27.41 6.92
CA TYR A 55 -21.64 -28.85 6.92
C TYR A 55 -22.30 -29.53 5.71
N ASP A 56 -21.87 -29.19 4.49
CA ASP A 56 -22.19 -29.98 3.29
C ASP A 56 -20.88 -30.27 2.53
N SER A 57 -20.48 -31.54 2.60
CA SER A 57 -19.10 -32.04 2.49
C SER A 57 -18.43 -31.99 1.10
N VAL A 58 -18.90 -31.14 0.18
CA VAL A 58 -18.42 -31.12 -1.22
C VAL A 58 -17.53 -29.92 -1.53
N ASP A 59 -17.72 -28.76 -0.88
CA ASP A 59 -16.98 -27.52 -1.21
C ASP A 59 -15.68 -27.33 -0.42
N TYR A 60 -15.50 -28.01 0.70
CA TYR A 60 -14.28 -27.95 1.52
C TYR A 60 -13.01 -28.38 0.77
N TRP A 61 -13.17 -29.24 -0.23
CA TRP A 61 -12.07 -29.79 -1.03
C TRP A 61 -11.95 -29.11 -2.40
N ASN A 62 -12.77 -28.11 -2.68
CA ASN A 62 -12.64 -27.33 -3.90
C ASN A 62 -11.55 -26.27 -3.73
N GLN A 63 -10.30 -26.77 -3.73
CA GLN A 63 -9.10 -25.95 -3.65
C GLN A 63 -9.11 -24.83 -4.70
N GLU A 64 -9.65 -25.08 -5.89
CA GLU A 64 -9.76 -24.05 -6.95
C GLU A 64 -10.64 -22.86 -6.54
N ALA A 65 -11.78 -23.12 -5.88
CA ALA A 65 -12.67 -22.06 -5.43
C ALA A 65 -12.02 -21.20 -4.33
N GLN A 66 -11.29 -21.82 -3.41
CA GLN A 66 -10.56 -21.11 -2.35
C GLN A 66 -9.43 -20.26 -2.92
N TYR A 67 -8.58 -20.82 -3.79
CA TYR A 67 -7.50 -20.07 -4.45
C TYR A 67 -8.05 -18.89 -5.26
N ARG A 68 -9.16 -19.10 -5.97
CA ARG A 68 -9.80 -18.02 -6.75
C ARG A 68 -10.33 -16.91 -5.85
N PHE A 69 -10.93 -17.24 -4.70
CA PHE A 69 -11.39 -16.26 -3.73
C PHE A 69 -10.23 -15.43 -3.17
N PHE A 70 -9.18 -16.06 -2.62
CA PHE A 70 -8.03 -15.35 -2.05
C PHE A 70 -7.29 -14.49 -3.08
N LEU A 71 -7.18 -14.97 -4.32
CA LEU A 71 -6.53 -14.22 -5.40
C LEU A 71 -7.36 -12.99 -5.81
N LEU A 72 -8.69 -13.12 -5.87
CA LEU A 72 -9.58 -11.99 -6.14
C LEU A 72 -9.58 -10.98 -4.99
N ASP A 73 -9.63 -11.43 -3.74
CA ASP A 73 -9.58 -10.56 -2.56
C ASP A 73 -8.26 -9.78 -2.50
N ALA A 74 -7.13 -10.48 -2.66
CA ALA A 74 -5.80 -9.86 -2.69
C ALA A 74 -5.67 -8.81 -3.81
N LEU A 75 -6.17 -9.11 -5.01
CA LEU A 75 -6.17 -8.14 -6.11
C LEU A 75 -7.09 -6.95 -5.83
N ALA A 76 -8.27 -7.18 -5.25
CA ALA A 76 -9.20 -6.12 -4.90
C ALA A 76 -8.59 -5.18 -3.86
N VAL A 77 -8.04 -5.72 -2.76
CA VAL A 77 -7.37 -4.95 -1.72
C VAL A 77 -6.19 -4.18 -2.30
N LEU A 78 -5.37 -4.81 -3.14
CA LEU A 78 -4.21 -4.17 -3.78
C LEU A 78 -4.65 -3.00 -4.67
N ILE A 79 -5.66 -3.19 -5.51
CA ILE A 79 -6.18 -2.14 -6.40
C ILE A 79 -6.74 -0.98 -5.58
N VAL A 80 -7.52 -1.25 -4.53
CA VAL A 80 -8.09 -0.22 -3.66
C VAL A 80 -6.99 0.56 -2.93
N ALA A 81 -6.01 -0.14 -2.36
CA ALA A 81 -4.89 0.47 -1.64
C ALA A 81 -4.02 1.34 -2.56
N LEU A 82 -3.66 0.84 -3.75
CA LEU A 82 -2.86 1.60 -4.73
C LEU A 82 -3.64 2.78 -5.29
N SER A 83 -4.90 2.58 -5.69
CA SER A 83 -5.74 3.63 -6.26
C SER A 83 -5.98 4.74 -5.23
N GLY A 84 -6.33 4.37 -3.99
CA GLY A 84 -6.49 5.30 -2.88
C GLY A 84 -5.18 6.04 -2.60
N GLY A 85 -4.07 5.32 -2.51
CA GLY A 85 -2.77 5.93 -2.24
C GLY A 85 -2.33 6.93 -3.30
N ILE A 86 -2.46 6.57 -4.58
CA ILE A 86 -2.18 7.45 -5.71
C ILE A 86 -3.12 8.65 -5.70
N PHE A 87 -4.43 8.43 -5.55
CA PHE A 87 -5.42 9.51 -5.57
C PHE A 87 -5.15 10.57 -4.49
N PHE A 88 -4.92 10.15 -3.24
CA PHE A 88 -4.66 11.08 -2.14
C PHE A 88 -3.30 11.76 -2.27
N THR A 89 -2.29 11.06 -2.78
CA THR A 89 -0.97 11.64 -3.05
C THR A 89 -1.04 12.68 -4.16
N VAL A 90 -1.75 12.39 -5.27
CA VAL A 90 -1.97 13.32 -6.38
C VAL A 90 -2.74 14.56 -5.91
N ARG A 91 -3.81 14.37 -5.14
CA ARG A 91 -4.61 15.48 -4.59
C ARG A 91 -3.76 16.41 -3.74
N LYS A 92 -2.91 15.85 -2.86
CA LYS A 92 -2.00 16.62 -1.99
C LYS A 92 -0.88 17.31 -2.79
N ALA A 93 -0.31 16.64 -3.79
CA ALA A 93 0.70 17.24 -4.67
C ALA A 93 0.13 18.44 -5.44
N LYS A 94 -1.09 18.31 -5.99
CA LYS A 94 -1.79 19.42 -6.66
C LYS A 94 -2.09 20.57 -5.71
N SER A 95 -2.58 20.31 -4.50
CA SER A 95 -2.88 21.37 -3.52
C SER A 95 -1.64 22.12 -3.05
N GLN A 96 -0.45 21.51 -3.14
CA GLN A 96 0.83 22.12 -2.78
C GLN A 96 1.59 22.70 -3.99
N GLY A 97 0.99 22.70 -5.19
CA GLY A 97 1.63 23.20 -6.41
C GLY A 97 2.88 22.42 -6.85
N GLN A 98 3.04 21.17 -6.39
CA GLN A 98 4.19 20.34 -6.73
C GLN A 98 3.92 19.47 -7.96
N LYS A 99 4.97 19.19 -8.73
CA LYS A 99 4.90 18.22 -9.83
C LYS A 99 4.62 16.83 -9.25
N ILE A 100 3.57 16.18 -9.76
CA ILE A 100 3.17 14.82 -9.37
C ILE A 100 4.24 13.79 -9.78
N TRP A 101 4.85 14.01 -10.95
CA TRP A 101 5.82 13.13 -11.56
C TRP A 101 7.19 13.80 -11.62
N ASP A 102 8.02 13.58 -10.60
CA ASP A 102 9.41 13.99 -10.56
C ASP A 102 10.35 12.78 -10.36
N SER A 103 11.65 13.03 -10.29
CA SER A 103 12.66 12.00 -10.04
C SER A 103 12.47 11.31 -8.68
N THR A 104 11.97 12.04 -7.68
CA THR A 104 11.68 11.54 -6.34
C THR A 104 10.52 10.54 -6.34
N SER A 105 9.38 10.89 -6.94
CA SER A 105 8.20 10.04 -7.14
C SER A 105 8.57 8.76 -7.89
N ARG A 106 9.36 8.88 -8.96
CA ARG A 106 9.81 7.71 -9.73
C ARG A 106 10.69 6.77 -8.90
N ARG A 107 11.62 7.33 -8.12
CA ARG A 107 12.49 6.54 -7.23
C ARG A 107 11.69 5.87 -6.12
N LEU A 108 10.71 6.56 -5.54
CA LEU A 108 9.80 6.00 -4.54
C LEU A 108 8.97 4.85 -5.11
N LEU A 109 8.40 5.00 -6.31
CA LEU A 109 7.64 3.94 -6.96
C LEU A 109 8.50 2.71 -7.22
N ILE A 110 9.72 2.87 -7.76
CA ILE A 110 10.64 1.74 -7.98
C ILE A 110 11.01 1.06 -6.66
N ASN A 111 11.36 1.85 -5.64
CA ASN A 111 11.71 1.33 -4.32
C ASN A 111 10.54 0.66 -3.59
N LEU A 112 9.29 0.97 -3.96
CA LEU A 112 8.08 0.32 -3.46
C LEU A 112 7.73 -0.93 -4.28
N SER A 113 7.85 -0.86 -5.61
CA SER A 113 7.51 -1.95 -6.52
C SER A 113 8.39 -3.18 -6.32
N ILE A 114 9.67 -3.00 -6.01
CA ILE A 114 10.59 -4.14 -5.81
C ILE A 114 10.15 -4.99 -4.60
N PRO A 115 10.01 -4.45 -3.37
CA PRO A 115 9.49 -5.21 -2.23
C PRO A 115 8.08 -5.76 -2.46
N LEU A 116 7.20 -4.98 -3.10
CA LEU A 116 5.82 -5.41 -3.36
C LEU A 116 5.78 -6.63 -4.30
N ALA A 117 6.59 -6.62 -5.36
CA ALA A 117 6.69 -7.74 -6.29
C ALA A 117 7.29 -8.99 -5.62
N VAL A 118 8.36 -8.82 -4.82
CA VAL A 118 8.98 -9.92 -4.09
C VAL A 118 8.01 -10.52 -3.07
N GLY A 119 7.30 -9.68 -2.30
CA GLY A 119 6.29 -10.13 -1.35
C GLY A 119 5.10 -10.81 -2.03
N GLY A 120 4.58 -10.24 -3.12
CA GLY A 120 3.49 -10.84 -3.89
C GLY A 120 3.89 -12.19 -4.51
N TYR A 121 5.10 -12.29 -5.05
CA TYR A 121 5.65 -13.56 -5.54
C TYR A 121 5.80 -14.58 -4.41
N PHE A 122 6.31 -14.17 -3.26
CA PHE A 122 6.41 -15.03 -2.08
C PHE A 122 5.04 -15.56 -1.64
N CYS A 123 4.01 -14.70 -1.57
CA CYS A 123 2.64 -15.13 -1.26
C CYS A 123 2.10 -16.12 -2.31
N ALA A 124 2.36 -15.90 -3.60
CA ALA A 124 1.94 -16.81 -4.67
C ALA A 124 2.59 -18.20 -4.53
N VAL A 125 3.88 -18.26 -4.18
CA VAL A 125 4.58 -19.52 -3.88
C VAL A 125 3.96 -20.23 -2.68
N LEU A 126 3.67 -19.50 -1.59
CA LEU A 126 3.02 -20.08 -0.41
C LEU A 126 1.63 -20.64 -0.72
N LEU A 127 0.83 -19.94 -1.54
CA LEU A 127 -0.46 -20.45 -2.02
C LEU A 127 -0.28 -21.74 -2.82
N TYR A 128 0.68 -21.77 -3.75
CA TYR A 128 0.96 -22.95 -4.56
C TYR A 128 1.41 -24.16 -3.72
N MET A 129 2.14 -23.92 -2.63
CA MET A 129 2.57 -24.97 -1.70
C MET A 129 1.48 -25.38 -0.69
N GLY A 130 0.29 -24.77 -0.73
CA GLY A 130 -0.82 -25.09 0.18
C GLY A 130 -0.68 -24.52 1.60
N PHE A 131 0.27 -23.61 1.82
CA PHE A 131 0.56 -23.00 3.13
C PHE A 131 -0.33 -21.77 3.40
N ILE A 132 -1.64 -21.96 3.29
CA ILE A 132 -2.64 -20.87 3.41
C ILE A 132 -2.60 -20.20 4.79
N GLY A 133 -2.31 -20.96 5.86
CA GLY A 133 -2.24 -20.44 7.23
C GLY A 133 -1.10 -19.44 7.52
N PHE A 134 -0.14 -19.27 6.60
CA PHE A 134 0.92 -18.26 6.73
C PHE A 134 0.63 -16.96 5.97
N ILE A 135 -0.46 -16.94 5.20
CA ILE A 135 -0.88 -15.80 4.36
C ILE A 135 -2.00 -14.99 5.03
N ALA A 136 -2.75 -15.62 5.94
CA ALA A 136 -3.92 -15.07 6.63
C ALA A 136 -3.60 -14.62 8.06
#